data_AF-Q699P6-F1
#
_entry.id   AF-Q699P6-F1
#
_cell.length_a   1.000
_cell.length_b   1.000
_cell.length_c   1.000
_cell.angle_alpha   90.00
_cell.angle_beta   90.00
_cell.angle_gamma   90.00
#
_symmetry.space_group_name_H-M   'P 1'
#
loop_
_entity.id
_entity.type
_entity.pdbx_description
1 polymer ?
#
loop_
_entity_poly.entity_id
_entity_poly.type
_entity_poly.pdbx_seq_one_letter_code
_entity_poly.pdbx_strand_id
1 'polypeptide(L)'
;MRIEGGEPSGQPPTQPLPPPEPIAQRQFDRLLTKAPEPDLFERWQQGVPLDGLLANAAPSARRELLWQVYQQGDKRQAEIGKQLFEPVTNKLTERFGGRQLPVVAAIDQLELRALMREFDPLASRREAVLLDLLSKLKGEQCVVPPGHEFLDALARRELMTLIPQNGMVTNLMRHSHKLDLED
;
A
#
# COMPACT_ATOMS: atom_id res chain seq x y z
N MET A 1 -66.93 -45.55 32.79
CA MET A 1 -65.62 -46.21 32.91
C MET A 1 -65.31 -46.99 31.64
N ARG A 2 -64.33 -46.52 30.86
CA ARG A 2 -63.30 -47.28 30.12
C ARG A 2 -62.55 -46.25 29.28
N ILE A 3 -61.26 -46.09 29.58
CA ILE A 3 -60.32 -45.24 28.85
C ILE A 3 -59.42 -46.24 28.11
N GLU A 4 -59.44 -46.24 26.79
CA GLU A 4 -58.45 -46.93 25.95
C GLU A 4 -57.70 -45.90 25.11
N GLY A 5 -56.41 -46.19 24.93
CA GLY A 5 -55.38 -45.26 24.52
C GLY A 5 -55.51 -44.75 23.09
N GLY A 6 -55.18 -43.47 22.92
CA GLY A 6 -54.97 -42.84 21.62
C GLY A 6 -53.49 -42.87 21.24
N GLU A 7 -53.23 -43.49 20.09
CA GLU A 7 -51.95 -43.56 19.37
C GLU A 7 -51.44 -42.20 18.84
N PRO A 8 -50.15 -42.11 18.46
CA PRO A 8 -49.41 -40.85 18.40
C PRO A 8 -49.69 -40.02 17.14
N SER A 9 -49.79 -38.70 17.31
CA SER A 9 -49.84 -37.75 16.19
C SER A 9 -48.51 -37.71 15.44
N GLY A 10 -48.55 -38.05 14.16
CA GLY A 10 -47.42 -37.99 13.24
C GLY A 10 -46.93 -36.55 13.01
N GLN A 11 -45.62 -36.37 13.03
CA GLN A 11 -44.93 -35.19 12.53
C GLN A 11 -45.01 -35.15 10.98
N PRO A 12 -45.17 -33.97 10.35
CA PRO A 12 -44.97 -33.86 8.92
C PRO A 12 -43.47 -34.02 8.58
N PRO A 13 -43.12 -34.66 7.45
CA PRO A 13 -41.73 -34.89 7.09
C PRO A 13 -41.05 -33.59 6.66
N THR A 14 -39.89 -33.31 7.24
CA THR A 14 -38.94 -32.30 6.78
C THR A 14 -38.50 -32.66 5.37
N GLN A 15 -38.99 -31.94 4.36
CA GLN A 15 -38.47 -32.07 3.01
C GLN A 15 -37.02 -31.55 2.99
N PRO A 16 -36.02 -32.34 2.54
CA PRO A 16 -34.70 -31.81 2.26
C PRO A 16 -34.83 -30.80 1.13
N LEU A 17 -34.28 -29.60 1.32
CA LEU A 17 -34.11 -28.62 0.24
C LEU A 17 -33.44 -29.33 -0.95
N PRO A 18 -33.96 -29.19 -2.19
CA PRO A 18 -33.32 -29.79 -3.35
C PRO A 18 -31.90 -29.24 -3.48
N PRO A 19 -30.91 -30.09 -3.85
CA PRO A 19 -29.55 -29.63 -4.06
C PRO A 19 -29.55 -28.52 -5.12
N PRO A 20 -28.79 -27.43 -4.93
CA PRO A 20 -28.76 -26.32 -5.86
C PRO A 20 -28.40 -26.84 -7.25
N GLU A 21 -29.16 -26.41 -8.26
CA GLU A 21 -28.95 -26.83 -9.64
C GLU A 21 -27.49 -26.58 -10.07
N PRO A 22 -26.87 -27.48 -10.84
CA PRO A 22 -25.47 -27.36 -11.24
C PRO A 22 -25.18 -26.07 -12.01
N ILE A 23 -26.20 -25.42 -12.56
CA ILE A 23 -26.10 -24.12 -13.23
C ILE A 23 -25.83 -22.99 -12.22
N ALA A 24 -26.49 -22.99 -11.06
CA ALA A 24 -26.30 -22.00 -10.01
C ALA A 24 -24.92 -22.13 -9.35
N GLN A 25 -24.44 -23.36 -9.13
CA GLN A 25 -23.07 -23.62 -8.67
C GLN A 25 -22.04 -23.18 -9.70
N ARG A 26 -22.23 -23.49 -11.00
CA ARG A 26 -21.33 -23.03 -12.07
C ARG A 26 -21.31 -21.52 -12.23
N GLN A 27 -22.44 -20.83 -12.05
CA GLN A 27 -22.51 -19.38 -12.07
C GLN A 27 -21.80 -18.77 -10.87
N PHE A 28 -21.96 -19.34 -9.67
CA PHE A 28 -21.25 -18.93 -8.48
C PHE A 28 -19.73 -19.15 -8.62
N ASP A 29 -19.30 -20.31 -9.12
CA ASP A 29 -17.90 -20.59 -9.42
C ASP A 29 -17.34 -19.63 -10.47
N ARG A 30 -18.13 -19.23 -11.48
CA ARG A 30 -17.74 -18.21 -12.47
C ARG A 30 -17.60 -16.81 -11.87
N LEU A 31 -18.42 -16.48 -10.87
CA LEU A 31 -18.31 -15.22 -10.12
C LEU A 31 -17.09 -15.23 -9.18
N LEU A 32 -16.73 -16.41 -8.64
CA LEU A 32 -15.51 -16.61 -7.85
C LEU A 32 -14.24 -16.64 -8.71
N THR A 33 -14.34 -17.15 -9.94
CA THR A 33 -13.28 -17.14 -10.96
C THR A 33 -13.40 -15.93 -11.87
N LYS A 34 -13.55 -14.73 -11.29
CA LYS A 34 -13.24 -13.51 -12.02
C LYS A 34 -11.78 -13.65 -12.47
N ALA A 35 -11.58 -13.92 -13.76
CA ALA A 35 -10.24 -14.03 -14.33
C ALA A 35 -9.45 -12.83 -13.82
N PRO A 36 -8.23 -13.01 -13.29
CA PRO A 36 -7.46 -11.90 -12.76
C PRO A 36 -7.39 -10.87 -13.89
N GLU A 37 -8.02 -9.72 -13.69
CA GLU A 37 -7.86 -8.62 -14.62
C GLU A 37 -6.35 -8.42 -14.73
N PRO A 38 -5.75 -8.50 -15.95
CA PRO A 38 -4.31 -8.43 -16.08
C PRO A 38 -3.82 -7.20 -15.33
N ASP A 39 -2.80 -7.40 -14.50
CA ASP A 39 -2.29 -6.35 -13.63
C ASP A 39 -2.02 -5.11 -14.48
N LEU A 40 -2.33 -3.92 -13.95
CA LEU A 40 -2.18 -2.68 -14.71
C LEU A 40 -0.75 -2.54 -15.23
N PHE A 41 0.20 -3.06 -14.47
CA PHE A 41 1.61 -3.13 -14.84
C PHE A 41 1.89 -4.04 -16.03
N GLU A 42 1.28 -5.22 -16.10
CA GLU A 42 1.42 -6.14 -17.25
C GLU A 42 0.88 -5.50 -18.53
N ARG A 43 -0.29 -4.83 -18.43
CA ARG A 43 -0.86 -4.11 -19.57
C ARG A 43 0.04 -2.98 -20.04
N TRP A 44 0.65 -2.26 -19.10
CA TRP A 44 1.63 -1.24 -19.42
C TRP A 44 2.87 -1.84 -20.10
N GLN A 45 3.40 -2.97 -19.61
CA GLN A 45 4.52 -3.68 -20.23
C GLN A 45 4.19 -4.20 -21.64
N GLN A 46 2.93 -4.53 -21.92
CA GLN A 46 2.43 -4.92 -23.24
C GLN A 46 2.27 -3.73 -24.21
N GLY A 47 2.60 -2.50 -23.78
CA GLY A 47 2.59 -1.31 -24.62
C GLY A 47 1.34 -0.46 -24.52
N VAL A 48 0.42 -0.74 -23.60
CA VAL A 48 -0.75 0.13 -23.36
C VAL A 48 -0.27 1.48 -22.79
N PRO A 49 -0.76 2.62 -23.31
CA PRO A 49 -0.37 3.94 -22.82
C PRO A 49 -0.65 4.11 -21.33
N LEU A 50 0.36 4.60 -20.59
CA LEU A 50 0.28 4.79 -19.14
C LEU A 50 -0.87 5.71 -18.74
N ASP A 51 -1.08 6.81 -19.46
CA ASP A 51 -2.15 7.77 -19.15
C ASP A 51 -3.55 7.15 -19.23
N GLY A 52 -3.77 6.26 -20.20
CA GLY A 52 -5.04 5.54 -20.35
C GLY A 52 -5.29 4.54 -19.22
N LEU A 53 -4.22 3.92 -18.71
CA LEU A 53 -4.30 3.04 -17.54
C LEU A 53 -4.57 3.83 -16.26
N LEU A 54 -3.89 4.96 -16.08
CA LEU A 54 -4.05 5.82 -14.92
C LEU A 54 -5.44 6.46 -14.87
N ALA A 55 -6.00 6.89 -16.01
CA ALA A 55 -7.30 7.56 -16.05
C ALA A 55 -8.46 6.67 -15.53
N ASN A 56 -8.38 5.37 -15.76
CA ASN A 56 -9.46 4.41 -15.46
C ASN A 56 -9.24 3.62 -14.16
N ALA A 57 -8.06 3.68 -13.57
CA ALA A 57 -7.74 2.94 -12.35
C ALA A 57 -8.29 3.63 -11.08
N ALA A 58 -8.48 2.88 -10.00
CA ALA A 58 -8.74 3.45 -8.68
C ALA A 58 -7.49 4.19 -8.13
N PRO A 59 -7.60 5.18 -7.23
CA PRO A 59 -6.45 5.97 -6.76
C PRO A 59 -5.29 5.13 -6.19
N SER A 60 -5.59 4.10 -5.40
CA SER A 60 -4.57 3.18 -4.87
C SER A 60 -3.87 2.39 -5.97
N ALA A 61 -4.62 1.89 -6.95
CA ALA A 61 -4.09 1.15 -8.09
C ALA A 61 -3.25 2.05 -9.03
N ARG A 62 -3.65 3.32 -9.21
CA ARG A 62 -2.84 4.32 -9.92
C ARG A 62 -1.49 4.51 -9.23
N ARG A 63 -1.51 4.71 -7.92
CA ARG A 63 -0.30 4.94 -7.13
C ARG A 63 0.62 3.71 -7.16
N GLU A 64 0.04 2.51 -7.07
CA GLU A 64 0.79 1.26 -7.19
C GLU A 64 1.48 1.14 -8.56
N LEU A 65 0.74 1.38 -9.65
CA LEU A 65 1.28 1.37 -11.01
C LEU A 65 2.43 2.38 -11.16
N LEU A 66 2.26 3.61 -10.66
CA LEU A 66 3.31 4.63 -10.68
C LEU A 66 4.56 4.15 -9.94
N TRP A 67 4.42 3.50 -8.78
CA TRP A 67 5.55 2.91 -8.07
C TRP A 67 6.23 1.79 -8.87
N GLN A 68 5.46 0.88 -9.47
CA GLN A 68 6.02 -0.21 -10.28
C GLN A 68 6.80 0.34 -11.49
N VAL A 69 6.26 1.37 -12.16
CA VAL A 69 6.94 2.07 -13.27
C VAL A 69 8.18 2.82 -12.79
N TYR A 70 8.11 3.52 -11.64
CA TYR A 70 9.23 4.24 -11.06
C TYR A 70 10.44 3.32 -10.77
N GLN A 71 10.17 2.09 -10.32
CA GLN A 71 11.20 1.10 -10.01
C GLN A 71 11.88 0.50 -11.25
N GLN A 72 11.32 0.68 -12.45
CA GLN A 72 11.98 0.25 -13.69
C GLN A 72 13.19 1.12 -14.05
N GLY A 73 13.31 2.33 -13.48
CA GLY A 73 14.46 3.21 -13.72
C GLY A 73 14.57 3.74 -15.15
N ASP A 74 13.46 3.79 -15.89
CA ASP A 74 13.43 4.27 -17.28
C ASP A 74 13.46 5.82 -17.36
N LYS A 75 13.55 6.37 -18.57
CA LYS A 75 13.61 7.82 -18.86
C LYS A 75 12.48 8.65 -18.21
N ARG A 76 11.35 8.02 -17.89
CA ARG A 76 10.19 8.65 -17.24
C ARG A 76 10.30 8.71 -15.72
N GLN A 77 11.33 8.14 -15.11
CA GLN A 77 11.47 8.05 -13.66
C GLN A 77 11.37 9.41 -12.95
N ALA A 78 11.94 10.47 -13.54
CA ALA A 78 11.85 11.81 -12.96
C ALA A 78 10.42 12.37 -12.96
N GLU A 79 9.66 12.14 -14.03
CA GLU A 79 8.27 12.59 -14.14
C GLU A 79 7.35 11.80 -13.21
N ILE A 80 7.50 10.48 -13.19
CA ILE A 80 6.76 9.59 -12.29
C ILE A 80 7.10 9.90 -10.83
N GLY A 81 8.37 10.18 -10.53
CA GLY A 81 8.83 10.60 -9.21
C GLY A 81 8.13 11.88 -8.75
N LYS A 82 7.96 12.88 -9.62
CA LYS A 82 7.16 14.08 -9.29
C LYS A 82 5.73 13.71 -8.91
N GLN A 83 5.06 12.89 -9.72
CA GLN A 83 3.67 12.47 -9.45
C GLN A 83 3.53 11.67 -8.14
N LEU A 84 4.55 10.88 -7.78
CA LEU A 84 4.56 10.09 -6.54
C LEU A 84 4.85 10.95 -5.31
N PHE A 85 5.84 11.83 -5.39
CA PHE A 85 6.43 12.52 -4.24
C PHE A 85 5.79 13.87 -3.95
N GLU A 86 5.42 14.63 -4.98
CA GLU A 86 4.89 15.98 -4.83
C GLU A 86 3.62 16.05 -3.96
N PRO A 87 2.61 15.17 -4.10
CA PRO A 87 1.43 15.20 -3.23
C PRO A 87 1.79 14.99 -1.75
N VAL A 88 2.74 14.09 -1.47
CA VAL A 88 3.18 13.79 -0.11
C VAL A 88 3.99 14.94 0.46
N THR A 89 4.96 15.45 -0.30
CA THR A 89 5.78 16.61 0.07
C THR A 89 4.92 17.82 0.37
N ASN A 90 3.93 18.14 -0.48
CA ASN A 90 3.02 19.25 -0.25
C ASN A 90 2.23 19.06 1.05
N LYS A 91 1.74 17.84 1.32
CA LYS A 91 1.00 17.54 2.55
C LYS A 91 1.87 17.64 3.80
N LEU A 92 3.12 17.18 3.73
CA LEU A 92 4.08 17.30 4.81
C LEU A 92 4.46 18.75 5.09
N THR A 93 4.69 19.55 4.05
CA THR A 93 4.97 20.98 4.17
C THR A 93 3.76 21.73 4.73
N GLU A 94 2.54 21.43 4.29
CA GLU A 94 1.32 22.02 4.86
C GLU A 94 1.19 21.70 6.36
N ARG A 95 1.51 20.46 6.76
CA ARG A 95 1.27 20.00 8.14
C ARG A 95 2.35 20.41 9.14
N PHE A 96 3.60 20.41 8.69
CA PHE A 96 4.78 20.59 9.54
C PHE A 96 5.58 21.85 9.19
N GLY A 97 5.30 22.50 8.06
CA GLY A 97 5.90 23.78 7.70
C GLY A 97 5.55 24.86 8.72
N GLY A 98 6.54 25.65 9.13
CA GLY A 98 6.38 26.69 10.14
C GLY A 98 6.28 26.19 11.59
N ARG A 99 6.30 24.88 11.85
CA ARG A 99 6.50 24.37 13.21
C ARG A 99 7.92 24.73 13.69
N GLN A 100 8.06 24.91 15.00
CA GLN A 100 9.33 25.26 15.63
C GLN A 100 9.97 24.05 16.29
N LEU A 101 11.30 24.03 16.28
CA LEU A 101 12.10 23.07 17.04
C LEU A 101 11.83 23.21 18.56
N PRO A 102 12.07 22.14 19.35
CA PRO A 102 12.63 20.84 18.97
C PRO A 102 11.58 19.82 18.51
N VAL A 103 12.02 18.80 17.76
CA VAL A 103 11.18 17.66 17.37
C VAL A 103 10.93 16.73 18.57
N VAL A 104 9.67 16.49 18.89
CA VAL A 104 9.20 15.57 19.92
C VAL A 104 8.86 14.22 19.27
N ALA A 105 9.83 13.29 19.25
CA ALA A 105 9.70 12.02 18.55
C ALA A 105 8.44 11.21 18.89
N ALA A 106 8.06 11.17 20.17
CA ALA A 106 6.89 10.41 20.61
C ALA A 106 5.56 10.89 20.00
N ILE A 107 5.52 12.12 19.48
CA ILE A 107 4.32 12.72 18.89
C ILE A 107 4.55 12.94 17.40
N ASP A 108 5.59 13.71 17.05
CA ASP A 108 5.82 14.18 15.69
C ASP A 108 6.18 13.06 14.72
N GLN A 109 6.93 12.04 15.16
CA GLN A 109 7.23 10.89 14.28
C GLN A 109 6.01 9.99 14.08
N LEU A 110 5.16 9.82 15.10
CA LEU A 110 3.92 9.07 14.94
C LEU A 110 2.98 9.79 13.97
N GLU A 111 2.86 11.11 14.09
CA GLU A 111 2.08 11.95 13.18
C GLU A 111 2.62 11.88 11.74
N LEU A 112 3.94 12.01 11.56
CA LEU A 112 4.60 11.88 10.25
C LEU A 112 4.28 10.51 9.64
N ARG A 113 4.48 9.42 10.39
CA ARG A 113 4.23 8.06 9.90
C ARG A 113 2.78 7.83 9.54
N ALA A 114 1.84 8.35 10.33
CA ALA A 114 0.42 8.22 10.05
C ALA A 114 0.07 8.90 8.71
N LEU A 115 0.49 10.15 8.54
CA LEU A 115 0.25 10.91 7.31
C LEU A 115 0.89 10.23 6.10
N MET A 116 2.14 9.79 6.21
CA MET A 116 2.81 9.11 5.10
C MET A 116 2.17 7.75 4.74
N ARG A 117 1.58 7.04 5.70
CA ARG A 117 0.89 5.75 5.46
C ARG A 117 -0.41 5.90 4.67
N GLU A 118 -1.04 7.08 4.70
CA GLU A 118 -2.20 7.38 3.86
C GLU A 118 -1.85 7.30 2.37
N PHE A 119 -0.59 7.62 2.03
CA PHE A 119 -0.07 7.54 0.67
C PHE A 119 0.66 6.21 0.42
N ASP A 120 1.59 5.84 1.30
CA ASP A 120 2.50 4.73 1.11
C ASP A 120 2.60 3.83 2.35
N PRO A 121 2.00 2.62 2.32
CA PRO A 121 2.07 1.68 3.43
C PRO A 121 3.46 1.07 3.60
N LEU A 122 4.28 1.00 2.54
CA LEU A 122 5.61 0.39 2.56
C LEU A 122 6.69 1.33 3.09
N ALA A 123 7.58 0.79 3.93
CA ALA A 123 8.70 1.54 4.52
C ALA A 123 9.71 2.02 3.47
N SER A 124 9.99 1.24 2.43
CA SER A 124 10.90 1.60 1.34
C SER A 124 10.41 2.79 0.52
N ARG A 125 9.10 2.87 0.26
CA ARG A 125 8.46 3.99 -0.43
C ARG A 125 8.52 5.27 0.39
N ARG A 126 8.25 5.16 1.70
CA ARG A 126 8.39 6.29 2.63
C ARG A 126 9.83 6.80 2.70
N GLU A 127 10.82 5.89 2.73
CA GLU A 127 12.23 6.28 2.67
C GLU A 127 12.52 7.11 1.41
N ALA A 128 12.12 6.61 0.22
CA ALA A 128 12.35 7.31 -1.04
C ALA A 128 11.70 8.71 -1.06
N VAL A 129 10.46 8.83 -0.56
CA VAL A 129 9.77 10.13 -0.43
C VAL A 129 10.52 11.08 0.51
N LEU A 130 10.99 10.61 1.66
CA LEU A 130 11.73 11.45 2.62
C LEU A 130 13.09 11.89 2.07
N LEU A 131 13.77 11.04 1.30
CA LEU A 131 15.02 11.40 0.64
C LEU A 131 14.80 12.47 -0.44
N ASP A 132 13.74 12.36 -1.25
CA ASP A 132 13.34 13.39 -2.20
C ASP A 132 12.96 14.69 -1.50
N LEU A 133 12.17 14.62 -0.42
CA LEU A 133 11.81 15.77 0.40
C LEU A 133 13.04 16.52 0.90
N LEU A 134 14.00 15.83 1.53
CA LEU A 134 15.22 16.45 2.03
C LEU A 134 16.04 17.10 0.91
N SER A 135 16.03 16.52 -0.29
CA SER A 135 16.71 17.08 -1.46
C SER A 135 16.03 18.38 -1.91
N LYS A 136 14.69 18.40 -1.96
CA LYS A 136 13.90 19.59 -2.29
C LYS A 136 14.02 20.70 -1.25
N LEU A 137 14.00 20.37 0.03
CA LEU A 137 14.13 21.35 1.11
C LEU A 137 15.48 22.07 1.08
N LYS A 138 16.56 21.38 0.72
CA LYS A 138 17.90 21.97 0.64
C LYS A 138 18.13 22.83 -0.61
N GLY A 139 17.38 22.56 -1.68
CA GLY A 139 17.57 23.19 -2.98
C GLY A 139 19.01 23.10 -3.50
N GLU A 140 19.36 24.01 -4.41
CA GLU A 140 20.70 24.04 -5.05
C GLU A 140 21.82 24.47 -4.09
N GLN A 141 21.47 25.23 -3.05
CA GLN A 141 22.44 25.80 -2.11
C GLN A 141 22.81 24.84 -0.98
N CYS A 142 22.22 23.65 -0.94
CA CYS A 142 22.43 22.67 0.13
C CYS A 142 22.11 23.20 1.55
N VAL A 143 21.27 24.23 1.65
CA VAL A 143 20.88 24.90 2.92
C VAL A 143 19.37 24.86 3.05
N VAL A 144 18.89 24.52 4.26
CA VAL A 144 17.46 24.49 4.56
C VAL A 144 16.94 25.92 4.80
N PRO A 145 15.91 26.39 4.08
CA PRO A 145 15.32 27.70 4.30
C PRO A 145 14.68 27.83 5.68
N PRO A 146 14.63 29.07 6.21
CA PRO A 146 13.86 29.36 7.42
C PRO A 146 12.40 28.91 7.31
N GLY A 147 11.87 28.33 8.39
CA GLY A 147 10.52 27.78 8.47
C GLY A 147 10.39 26.31 8.04
N HIS A 148 11.48 25.68 7.58
CA HIS A 148 11.52 24.27 7.18
C HIS A 148 12.47 23.43 8.04
N GLU A 149 13.16 24.03 9.02
CA GLU A 149 14.15 23.35 9.86
C GLU A 149 13.51 22.23 10.69
N PHE A 150 12.29 22.45 11.15
CA PHE A 150 11.53 21.42 11.87
C PHE A 150 11.26 20.20 10.99
N LEU A 151 10.80 20.42 9.75
CA LEU A 151 10.49 19.35 8.81
C LEU A 151 11.75 18.60 8.36
N ASP A 152 12.86 19.31 8.09
CA ASP A 152 14.16 18.69 7.80
C ASP A 152 14.63 17.81 8.99
N ALA A 153 14.57 18.33 10.21
CA ALA A 153 14.97 17.59 11.41
C ALA A 153 14.08 16.34 11.64
N LEU A 154 12.77 16.48 11.47
CA LEU A 154 11.81 15.39 11.63
C LEU A 154 12.02 14.29 10.57
N ALA A 155 12.20 14.67 9.30
CA ALA A 155 12.46 13.75 8.19
C ALA A 155 13.76 12.96 8.39
N ARG A 156 14.85 13.62 8.80
CA ARG A 156 16.13 12.94 9.11
C ARG A 156 15.99 11.94 10.24
N ARG A 157 15.27 12.31 11.29
CA ARG A 157 15.07 11.43 12.45
C ARG A 157 14.27 10.19 12.08
N GLU A 158 13.29 10.32 11.19
CA GLU A 158 12.55 9.17 10.66
C GLU A 158 13.42 8.31 9.74
N LEU A 159 14.24 8.90 8.87
CA LEU A 159 15.18 8.16 8.02
C LEU A 159 16.18 7.32 8.82
N MET A 160 16.62 7.80 9.99
CA MET A 160 17.46 7.01 10.92
C MET A 160 16.77 5.74 11.43
N THR A 161 15.44 5.67 11.35
CA THR A 161 14.67 4.46 11.66
C THR A 161 14.44 3.60 10.41
N LEU A 162 14.08 4.21 9.28
CA LEU A 162 13.69 3.49 8.07
C LEU A 162 14.86 2.83 7.33
N ILE A 163 16.02 3.51 7.22
CA ILE A 163 17.17 3.00 6.45
C ILE A 163 17.68 1.66 7.04
N PRO A 164 17.93 1.55 8.36
CA PRO A 164 18.32 0.26 8.95
C PRO A 164 17.24 -0.82 8.76
N GLN A 165 15.97 -0.46 8.93
CA GLN A 165 14.85 -1.40 8.76
C GLN A 165 14.80 -1.97 7.34
N ASN A 166 14.89 -1.11 6.32
CA ASN A 166 14.85 -1.53 4.92
C ASN A 166 16.10 -2.33 4.54
N GLY A 167 17.27 -1.99 5.09
CA GLY A 167 18.50 -2.77 4.94
C GLY A 167 18.36 -4.19 5.52
N MET A 168 17.80 -4.33 6.72
CA MET A 168 17.53 -5.64 7.33
C MET A 168 16.59 -6.50 6.49
N VAL A 169 15.48 -5.92 6.01
CA VAL A 169 14.51 -6.63 5.15
C VAL A 169 15.18 -7.11 3.86
N THR A 170 15.99 -6.25 3.24
CA THR A 170 16.71 -6.57 2.00
C THR A 170 17.71 -7.72 2.22
N ASN A 171 18.48 -7.66 3.31
CA ASN A 171 19.43 -8.70 3.67
C ASN A 171 18.71 -10.03 3.94
N LEU A 172 17.59 -10.01 4.68
CA LEU A 172 16.81 -11.21 4.94
C LEU A 172 16.28 -11.84 3.64
N MET A 173 15.73 -11.03 2.72
CA MET A 173 15.25 -11.54 1.43
C MET A 173 16.35 -12.13 0.56
N ARG A 174 17.56 -11.55 0.59
CA ARG A 174 18.70 -12.04 -0.19
C ARG A 174 19.34 -13.31 0.40
N HIS A 175 19.28 -13.48 1.71
CA HIS A 175 19.95 -14.56 2.44
C HIS A 175 19.02 -15.60 3.04
N SER A 176 17.71 -15.50 2.82
CA SER A 176 16.69 -16.46 3.29
C SER A 176 17.00 -17.90 2.89
N HIS A 177 17.56 -18.10 1.70
CA HIS A 177 17.91 -19.42 1.16
C HIS A 177 19.30 -19.92 1.58
N LYS A 178 20.14 -19.09 2.21
CA LYS A 178 21.48 -19.49 2.67
C LYS A 178 21.49 -20.02 4.10
N LEU A 179 20.37 -19.91 4.82
CA LEU A 179 20.22 -20.45 6.18
C LEU A 179 20.04 -21.97 6.21
N ASP A 180 19.91 -22.62 5.05
CA ASP A 180 19.53 -24.04 4.92
C ASP A 180 20.68 -24.93 4.39
N LEU A 181 21.92 -24.47 4.49
CA LEU A 181 23.10 -25.19 3.99
C LEU A 181 24.27 -25.13 4.99
N GLU A 182 24.02 -25.59 6.21
CA GLU A 182 25.06 -26.05 7.14
C GLU A 182 24.54 -27.33 7.83
N ASP A 183 24.77 -28.49 7.20
CA ASP A 183 24.86 -29.82 7.81
C ASP A 183 25.88 -30.66 7.01
#